data_AF-A0A519TE49-F1
#
_entry.id   AF-A0A519TE49-F1
#
_cell.length_a   1.000
_cell.length_b   1.000
_cell.length_c   1.000
_cell.angle_alpha   90.00
_cell.angle_beta   90.00
_cell.angle_gamma   90.00
#
_symmetry.space_group_name_H-M   'P 1'
#
loop_
_entity.id
_entity.type
_entity.pdbx_description
1 polymer ?
#
loop_
_entity_poly.entity_id
_entity_poly.type
_entity_poly.pdbx_seq_one_letter_code
_entity_poly.pdbx_strand_id
1 'polypeptide(L)'
;MAKTIESYFDFVKVTLQDSVGAHVYTFSQPQLKQALAAAENLRTLIFNIQASDYVAAANNFNPDALDTTPRDSLPNLMLRMGTRLNPFTEYRIHGFSLAQIPIKGQPKPLMSFYVAVPRAPEPDHHLEVVINPAMSDTKHFLYGFNLRD
;
A
#
# COMPACT_ATOMS: atom_id res chain seq x y z
N MET A 1 -17.85 3.81 -42.22
CA MET A 1 -17.42 2.49 -41.70
C MET A 1 -16.86 2.69 -40.31
N ALA A 2 -17.51 2.13 -39.29
CA ALA A 2 -17.00 2.16 -37.92
C ALA A 2 -15.78 1.24 -37.83
N LYS A 3 -14.65 1.79 -37.35
CA LYS A 3 -13.46 1.00 -37.03
C LYS A 3 -13.57 0.66 -35.54
N THR A 4 -14.12 -0.52 -35.24
CA THR A 4 -14.06 -1.08 -33.88
C THR A 4 -12.59 -1.33 -33.58
N ILE A 5 -12.02 -0.56 -32.66
CA ILE A 5 -10.70 -0.84 -32.10
C ILE A 5 -10.96 -1.76 -30.91
N GLU A 6 -10.89 -3.07 -31.13
CA GLU A 6 -10.72 -4.02 -30.03
C GLU A 6 -9.27 -3.88 -29.54
N SER A 7 -9.10 -3.29 -28.36
CA SER A 7 -7.78 -3.12 -27.74
C SER A 7 -7.33 -4.46 -27.13
N TYR A 8 -6.55 -5.23 -27.89
CA TYR A 8 -5.92 -6.50 -27.47
C TYR A 8 -4.55 -6.32 -26.79
N PHE A 9 -4.41 -5.44 -25.80
CA PHE A 9 -3.14 -5.34 -25.07
C PHE A 9 -3.34 -5.32 -23.56
N ASP A 10 -3.30 -6.51 -22.96
CA ASP A 10 -3.39 -6.78 -21.52
C ASP A 10 -2.19 -6.28 -20.70
N PHE A 11 -1.23 -5.58 -21.31
CA PHE A 11 0.01 -5.17 -20.67
C PHE A 11 0.37 -3.71 -20.92
N VAL A 12 0.94 -3.06 -19.91
CA VAL A 12 1.56 -1.73 -19.98
C VAL A 12 3.06 -1.91 -19.88
N LYS A 13 3.78 -1.39 -20.89
CA LYS A 13 5.24 -1.36 -20.91
C LYS A 13 5.70 0.01 -20.43
N VAL A 14 6.43 0.04 -19.32
CA VAL A 14 7.06 1.25 -18.78
C VAL A 14 8.55 1.17 -19.07
N THR A 15 9.10 2.20 -19.70
CA THR A 15 10.55 2.33 -19.88
C THR A 15 11.02 3.46 -18.98
N LEU A 16 11.82 3.12 -17.98
CA LEU A 16 12.51 4.10 -17.13
C LEU A 16 13.89 4.32 -17.71
N GLN A 17 14.25 5.57 -17.95
CA GLN A 17 15.57 5.94 -18.45
C GLN A 17 16.30 6.69 -17.35
N ASP A 18 17.46 6.18 -16.96
CA ASP A 18 18.36 6.81 -15.99
C ASP A 18 19.71 7.17 -16.64
N SER A 19 20.68 7.59 -15.82
CA SER A 19 22.02 7.98 -16.29
C SER A 19 22.87 6.80 -16.79
N VAL A 20 22.41 5.56 -16.59
CA VAL A 20 23.16 4.32 -16.85
C VAL A 20 22.50 3.48 -17.94
N GLY A 21 21.20 3.65 -18.21
CA GLY A 21 20.52 2.98 -19.31
C GLY A 21 19.00 3.15 -19.34
N ALA A 22 18.36 2.32 -20.17
CA ALA A 22 16.90 2.20 -20.26
C ALA A 22 16.46 0.84 -19.68
N HIS A 23 15.61 0.89 -18.66
CA HIS A 23 15.04 -0.27 -17.98
C HIS A 23 13.58 -0.45 -18.39
N VAL A 24 13.25 -1.64 -18.90
CA VAL A 24 11.92 -1.95 -19.41
C VAL A 24 11.19 -2.85 -18.42
N TYR A 25 10.01 -2.40 -17.97
CA TYR A 25 9.10 -3.14 -17.11
C TYR A 25 7.79 -3.39 -17.84
N THR A 26 7.24 -4.60 -17.70
CA THR A 26 5.94 -4.96 -18.28
C THR A 26 5.01 -5.36 -17.16
N PHE A 27 3.86 -4.70 -17.07
CA PHE A 27 2.83 -4.96 -16.08
C PHE A 27 1.56 -5.40 -16.77
N SER A 28 0.80 -6.35 -16.21
CA SER A 28 -0.55 -6.58 -16.73
C SER A 28 -1.47 -5.42 -16.32
N GLN A 29 -2.39 -5.01 -17.20
CA GLN A 29 -3.36 -3.96 -16.91
C GLN A 29 -4.17 -4.24 -15.63
N PRO A 30 -4.66 -5.47 -15.37
CA PRO A 30 -5.37 -5.76 -14.14
C PRO A 30 -4.51 -5.56 -12.88
N GLN A 31 -3.24 -5.98 -12.91
CA GLN A 31 -2.31 -5.79 -11.79
C GLN A 31 -1.99 -4.31 -11.58
N LEU A 32 -1.79 -3.55 -12.66
CA LEU A 32 -1.55 -2.11 -12.57
C LEU A 32 -2.75 -1.38 -11.98
N LYS A 33 -3.98 -1.71 -12.40
CA LYS A 33 -5.21 -1.15 -11.83
C LYS A 33 -5.32 -1.42 -10.33
N GLN A 34 -5.01 -2.64 -9.90
CA GLN A 34 -4.98 -3.01 -8.48
C GLN A 34 -3.90 -2.23 -7.72
N ALA A 35 -2.71 -2.05 -8.32
CA ALA A 35 -1.63 -1.30 -7.71
C ALA A 35 -1.99 0.17 -7.50
N LEU A 36 -2.62 0.81 -8.48
CA LEU A 36 -3.10 2.18 -8.36
C LEU A 36 -4.17 2.32 -7.27
N ALA A 37 -5.15 1.41 -7.22
CA ALA A 37 -6.17 1.42 -6.17
C ALA A 37 -5.57 1.25 -4.77
N ALA A 38 -4.61 0.34 -4.62
CA ALA A 38 -3.93 0.13 -3.35
C ALA A 38 -2.99 1.30 -2.98
N ALA A 39 -2.39 1.99 -3.96
CA ALA A 39 -1.57 3.17 -3.72
C ALA A 39 -2.40 4.37 -3.22
N GLU A 40 -3.63 4.55 -3.73
CA GLU A 40 -4.54 5.57 -3.19
C GLU A 40 -4.92 5.27 -1.72
N ASN A 41 -5.21 4.01 -1.41
CA ASN A 41 -5.45 3.56 -0.04
C ASN A 41 -4.23 3.80 0.87
N LEU A 42 -3.02 3.51 0.39
CA LEU A 42 -1.77 3.80 1.09
C LEU A 42 -1.64 5.30 1.35
N ARG A 43 -1.91 6.14 0.35
CA ARG A 43 -1.88 7.60 0.48
C ARG A 43 -2.84 8.08 1.57
N THR A 44 -4.08 7.57 1.61
CA THR A 44 -5.04 7.88 2.67
C THR A 44 -4.52 7.47 4.04
N LEU A 45 -3.93 6.28 4.17
CA LEU A 45 -3.37 5.81 5.43
C LEU A 45 -2.23 6.70 5.91
N ILE A 46 -1.26 7.00 5.03
CA ILE A 46 -0.12 7.87 5.34
C ILE A 46 -0.59 9.27 5.74
N PHE A 47 -1.56 9.84 5.02
CA PHE A 47 -2.13 11.15 5.35
C PHE A 47 -2.71 11.19 6.77
N ASN A 48 -3.48 10.16 7.16
CA ASN A 48 -4.02 10.08 8.52
C ASN A 48 -2.90 10.01 9.58
N ILE A 49 -1.83 9.27 9.31
CA ILE A 49 -0.67 9.17 10.21
C ILE A 49 0.05 10.52 10.33
N GLN A 50 0.28 11.22 9.21
CA GLN A 50 0.89 12.56 9.19
C GLN A 50 0.04 13.58 9.96
N ALA A 51 -1.28 13.51 9.82
CA ALA A 51 -2.24 14.33 10.55
C ALA A 51 -2.41 13.92 12.03
N SER A 52 -1.71 12.87 12.49
CA SER A 52 -1.89 12.26 13.81
C SER A 52 -3.32 11.78 14.11
N ASP A 53 -4.11 11.50 13.07
CA ASP A 53 -5.45 10.91 13.18
C ASP A 53 -5.34 9.37 13.24
N TYR A 54 -4.84 8.89 14.38
CA TYR A 54 -4.60 7.46 14.59
C TYR A 54 -5.89 6.63 14.68
N VAL A 55 -7.03 7.27 14.98
CA VAL A 55 -8.34 6.62 14.96
C VAL A 55 -8.77 6.37 13.51
N ALA A 56 -8.67 7.36 12.63
CA ALA A 56 -8.95 7.17 11.21
C ALA A 56 -7.98 6.18 10.57
N ALA A 57 -6.70 6.21 10.93
CA ALA A 57 -5.72 5.24 10.46
C ALA A 57 -6.05 3.81 10.94
N ALA A 58 -6.45 3.63 12.20
CA ALA A 58 -6.85 2.34 12.76
C ALA A 58 -8.14 1.80 12.12
N ASN A 59 -9.08 2.67 11.75
CA ASN A 59 -10.32 2.26 11.10
C ASN A 59 -10.10 1.62 9.72
N ASN A 60 -8.96 1.87 9.08
CA ASN A 60 -8.59 1.24 7.82
C ASN A 60 -8.33 -0.27 7.95
N PHE A 61 -8.06 -0.79 9.15
CA PHE A 61 -7.84 -2.22 9.35
C PHE A 61 -9.07 -3.04 8.98
N ASN A 62 -8.84 -4.08 8.19
CA ASN A 62 -9.86 -5.04 7.85
C ASN A 62 -10.15 -5.94 9.06
N PRO A 63 -11.42 -6.12 9.46
CA PRO A 63 -11.77 -7.01 10.57
C PRO A 63 -11.32 -8.46 10.38
N ASP A 64 -11.19 -8.92 9.14
CA ASP A 64 -10.71 -10.27 8.83
C ASP A 64 -9.20 -10.44 8.99
N ALA A 65 -8.44 -9.35 9.05
CA ALA A 65 -7.01 -9.36 9.33
C ALA A 65 -6.69 -9.42 10.85
N LEU A 66 -7.69 -9.16 11.70
CA LEU A 66 -7.53 -9.03 13.14
C LEU A 66 -7.88 -10.35 13.83
N ASP A 67 -6.93 -11.29 13.85
CA ASP A 67 -7.20 -12.62 14.44
C ASP A 67 -7.14 -12.58 15.97
N THR A 68 -6.17 -11.86 16.54
CA THR A 68 -5.93 -11.80 18.00
C THR A 68 -5.87 -10.38 18.57
N THR A 69 -5.79 -9.37 17.71
CA THR A 69 -5.64 -7.98 18.15
C THR A 69 -7.01 -7.36 18.44
N PRO A 70 -7.30 -6.93 19.68
CA PRO A 70 -8.57 -6.28 20.00
C PRO A 70 -8.70 -4.98 19.21
N ARG A 71 -9.87 -4.73 18.62
CA ARG A 71 -10.10 -3.54 17.78
C ARG A 71 -9.84 -2.23 18.53
N ASP A 72 -10.21 -2.18 19.80
CA ASP A 72 -9.99 -1.01 20.67
C ASP A 72 -8.52 -0.71 20.94
N SER A 73 -7.62 -1.68 20.70
CA SER A 73 -6.17 -1.49 20.84
C SER A 73 -5.50 -0.92 19.60
N LEU A 74 -6.19 -0.91 18.44
CA LEU A 74 -5.62 -0.48 17.18
C LEU A 74 -5.23 1.00 17.15
N PRO A 75 -6.02 1.96 17.69
CA PRO A 75 -5.58 3.35 17.75
C PRO A 75 -4.27 3.52 18.53
N ASN A 76 -4.07 2.78 19.62
CA ASN A 76 -2.83 2.82 20.39
C ASN A 76 -1.65 2.16 19.66
N LEU A 77 -1.91 1.10 18.89
CA LEU A 77 -0.91 0.51 18.00
C LEU A 77 -0.50 1.51 16.91
N MET A 78 -1.46 2.17 16.26
CA MET A 78 -1.19 3.21 15.27
C MET A 78 -0.46 4.42 15.87
N LEU A 79 -0.83 4.85 17.07
CA LEU A 79 -0.11 5.90 17.80
C LEU A 79 1.37 5.52 17.99
N ARG A 80 1.66 4.32 18.51
CA ARG A 80 3.05 3.89 18.75
C ARG A 80 3.89 3.82 17.47
N MET A 81 3.28 3.46 16.35
CA MET A 81 3.98 3.43 15.06
C MET A 81 4.11 4.83 14.47
N GLY A 82 3.06 5.63 14.56
CA GLY A 82 3.03 7.02 14.13
C GLY A 82 4.05 7.88 14.86
N THR A 83 4.24 7.70 16.16
CA THR A 83 5.27 8.43 16.93
C THR A 83 6.69 8.04 16.57
N ARG A 84 6.93 6.80 16.08
CA ARG A 84 8.24 6.40 15.54
C ARG A 84 8.52 7.06 14.19
N LEU A 85 7.48 7.29 13.39
CA LEU A 85 7.58 7.85 12.04
C LEU A 85 7.58 9.39 12.02
N ASN A 86 6.76 10.02 12.87
CA ASN A 86 6.57 11.46 12.88
C ASN A 86 7.72 12.22 13.56
N PRO A 87 7.99 13.47 13.13
CA PRO A 87 7.37 14.13 11.98
C PRO A 87 8.01 13.65 10.67
N PHE A 88 7.18 13.43 9.64
CA PHE A 88 7.67 13.22 8.27
C PHE A 88 6.79 13.95 7.26
N THR A 89 7.42 14.50 6.22
CA THR A 89 6.75 15.28 5.17
C THR A 89 6.59 14.51 3.86
N GLU A 90 7.42 13.51 3.63
CA GLU A 90 7.42 12.70 2.41
C GLU A 90 7.58 11.20 2.71
N TYR A 91 7.18 10.38 1.74
CA TYR A 91 7.43 8.94 1.72
C TYR A 91 7.70 8.50 0.29
N ARG A 92 8.41 7.40 0.12
CA ARG A 92 8.78 6.84 -1.19
C ARG A 92 8.40 5.37 -1.26
N ILE A 93 7.70 4.97 -2.32
CA ILE A 93 7.40 3.56 -2.58
C ILE A 93 8.59 2.98 -3.35
N HIS A 94 9.30 2.03 -2.73
CA HIS A 94 10.41 1.33 -3.37
C HIS A 94 9.96 0.18 -4.27
N GLY A 95 8.82 -0.41 -3.94
CA GLY A 95 8.26 -1.50 -4.72
C GLY A 95 6.97 -2.03 -4.12
N PHE A 96 6.33 -2.92 -4.86
CA PHE A 96 5.16 -3.64 -4.41
C PHE A 96 5.18 -5.08 -4.91
N SER A 97 4.46 -5.96 -4.21
CA SER A 97 4.18 -7.33 -4.66
C SER A 97 2.70 -7.64 -4.46
N LEU A 98 2.12 -8.44 -5.37
CA LEU A 98 0.73 -8.89 -5.29
C LEU A 98 0.72 -10.41 -5.09
N ALA A 99 -0.05 -10.87 -4.11
CA ALA A 99 -0.25 -12.29 -3.83
C ALA A 99 -1.72 -12.60 -3.53
N GLN A 100 -2.13 -13.84 -3.79
CA GLN A 100 -3.39 -14.39 -3.28
C GLN A 100 -3.12 -15.08 -1.95
N ILE A 101 -3.59 -14.50 -0.85
CA ILE A 101 -3.32 -15.01 0.50
C ILE A 101 -4.64 -15.53 1.10
N PRO A 102 -4.68 -16.76 1.63
CA PRO A 102 -5.86 -17.28 2.29
C PRO A 102 -6.04 -16.59 3.65
N ILE A 103 -7.11 -15.81 3.79
CA ILE A 103 -7.52 -15.20 5.07
C ILE A 103 -8.84 -15.83 5.48
N LYS A 104 -8.88 -16.48 6.65
CA LYS A 104 -10.04 -17.25 7.14
C LYS A 104 -10.57 -18.24 6.08
N GLY A 105 -9.67 -18.89 5.35
CA GLY A 105 -9.99 -19.86 4.30
C GLY A 105 -10.44 -19.26 2.96
N GLN A 106 -10.54 -17.95 2.83
CA GLN A 106 -10.89 -17.28 1.57
C GLN A 106 -9.65 -16.64 0.92
N PRO A 107 -9.37 -16.88 -0.37
CA PRO A 107 -8.30 -16.18 -1.06
C PRO A 107 -8.64 -14.70 -1.17
N LYS A 108 -7.72 -13.84 -0.70
CA LYS A 108 -7.79 -12.39 -0.84
C LYS A 108 -6.60 -11.91 -1.66
N PRO A 109 -6.81 -11.02 -2.66
CA PRO A 109 -5.69 -10.33 -3.30
C PRO A 109 -5.09 -9.36 -2.28
N LEU A 110 -3.84 -9.56 -1.89
CA LEU A 110 -3.12 -8.66 -0.98
C LEU A 110 -1.90 -8.10 -1.70
N MET A 111 -1.73 -6.79 -1.58
CA MET A 111 -0.61 -6.05 -2.11
C MET A 111 0.26 -5.53 -0.98
N SER A 112 1.53 -5.94 -0.96
CA SER A 112 2.52 -5.44 -0.02
C SER A 112 3.30 -4.31 -0.64
N PHE A 113 3.29 -3.13 -0.03
CA PHE A 113 4.13 -1.99 -0.39
C PHE A 113 5.34 -1.92 0.53
N TYR A 114 6.51 -1.73 -0.07
CA TYR A 114 7.75 -1.42 0.64
C TYR A 114 7.96 0.09 0.53
N VAL A 115 7.85 0.78 1.66
CA VAL A 115 7.85 2.24 1.74
C VAL A 115 9.06 2.69 2.57
N ALA A 116 9.75 3.73 2.13
CA ALA A 116 10.71 4.45 2.95
C ALA A 116 10.13 5.80 3.37
N VAL A 117 10.37 6.17 4.62
CA VAL A 117 10.05 7.47 5.19
C VAL A 117 11.38 8.16 5.51
N PRO A 118 11.78 9.14 4.67
CA PRO A 118 13.06 9.81 4.84
C PRO A 118 13.17 10.53 6.18
N ARG A 119 14.33 10.37 6.81
CA ARG A 119 14.71 11.14 8.00
C ARG A 119 16.06 11.77 7.73
N ALA A 120 16.25 12.99 8.22
CA ALA A 120 17.54 13.65 8.18
C ALA A 120 17.77 14.25 9.56
N PRO A 121 18.90 13.99 10.23
CA PRO A 121 20.09 13.26 9.75
C PRO A 121 20.08 11.74 9.99
N GLU A 122 18.98 11.18 10.51
CA GLU A 122 18.87 9.75 10.84
C GLU A 122 18.60 8.88 9.60
N PRO A 123 18.86 7.56 9.65
CA PRO A 123 18.46 6.66 8.57
C PRO A 123 16.95 6.69 8.30
N ASP A 124 16.58 6.46 7.03
CA ASP A 124 15.19 6.30 6.61
C ASP A 124 14.51 5.20 7.41
N HIS A 125 13.24 5.41 7.79
CA HIS A 125 12.42 4.31 8.31
C HIS A 125 11.87 3.51 7.14
N HIS A 126 12.00 2.19 7.20
CA HIS A 126 11.36 1.32 6.24
C HIS A 126 10.06 0.76 6.79
N LEU A 127 9.06 0.66 5.92
CA LEU A 127 7.70 0.22 6.24
C LEU A 127 7.29 -0.85 5.24
N GLU A 128 6.56 -1.84 5.75
CA GLU A 128 5.77 -2.73 4.92
C GLU A 128 4.29 -2.51 5.24
N VAL A 129 3.51 -2.19 4.20
CA VAL A 129 2.08 -1.97 4.31
C VAL A 129 1.35 -2.96 3.41
N VAL A 130 0.47 -3.78 3.97
CA VAL A 130 -0.27 -4.82 3.26
C VAL A 130 -1.71 -4.37 3.07
N ILE A 131 -2.13 -4.22 1.82
CA ILE A 131 -3.42 -3.64 1.43
C ILE A 131 -4.18 -4.59 0.52
N ASN A 132 -5.48 -4.75 0.73
CA ASN A 132 -6.36 -5.42 -0.22
C ASN A 132 -6.90 -4.39 -1.25
N PRO A 133 -6.44 -4.42 -2.52
CA PRO A 133 -6.89 -3.50 -3.56
C PRO A 133 -8.38 -3.61 -3.89
N ALA A 134 -9.04 -4.74 -3.58
CA ALA A 134 -10.46 -4.94 -3.87
C ALA A 134 -11.40 -4.23 -2.87
N MET A 135 -10.85 -3.65 -1.80
CA MET A 135 -11.60 -3.06 -0.68
C MET A 135 -11.45 -1.53 -0.61
N SER A 136 -11.08 -0.87 -1.72
CA SER A 136 -10.89 0.59 -1.78
C SER A 136 -12.09 1.39 -1.27
N ASP A 137 -13.30 0.89 -1.50
CA ASP A 137 -14.51 1.69 -1.28
C ASP A 137 -15.05 1.55 0.16
N THR A 138 -14.51 0.63 0.96
CA THR A 138 -15.08 0.26 2.26
C THR A 138 -14.30 0.78 3.46
N LYS A 139 -13.21 1.53 3.26
CA LYS A 139 -12.30 1.98 4.33
C LYS A 139 -11.83 0.85 5.26
N HIS A 140 -11.72 -0.38 4.74
CA HIS A 140 -11.28 -1.57 5.48
C HIS A 140 -10.29 -2.36 4.62
N PHE A 141 -9.32 -1.65 4.07
CA PHE A 141 -8.38 -2.19 3.09
C PHE A 141 -7.07 -2.68 3.71
N LEU A 142 -6.76 -2.33 4.96
CA LEU A 142 -5.46 -2.58 5.58
C LEU A 142 -5.43 -3.96 6.26
N TYR A 143 -4.47 -4.79 5.87
CA TYR A 143 -4.24 -6.13 6.41
C TYR A 143 -2.94 -6.24 7.22
N GLY A 144 -2.03 -5.28 7.07
CA GLY A 144 -0.79 -5.26 7.84
C GLY A 144 -0.09 -3.91 7.72
N PHE A 145 0.56 -3.49 8.80
CA PHE A 145 1.37 -2.28 8.84
C PHE A 145 2.53 -2.53 9.80
N ASN A 146 3.74 -2.61 9.27
CA ASN A 146 4.93 -2.99 10.02
C ASN A 146 6.08 -2.03 9.74
N LEU A 147 6.83 -1.66 10.79
CA LEU A 147 8.16 -1.08 10.66
C LEU A 147 9.14 -2.21 10.35
N ARG A 148 9.99 -1.99 9.34
CA ARG A 148 11.09 -2.87 8.95
C ARG A 148 12.36 -2.17 9.45
N ASP A 149 12.99 -2.77 10.45
CA ASP A 149 14.31 -2.34 10.95
C ASP A 149 15.44 -2.92 10.08
#